data_AF-A0A388QQC2-F1
#
_entry.id   AF-A0A388QQC2-F1
#
_cell.length_a   1.000
_cell.length_b   1.000
_cell.length_c   1.000
_cell.angle_alpha   90.00
_cell.angle_beta   90.00
_cell.angle_gamma   90.00
#
_symmetry.space_group_name_H-M   'P 1'
#
loop_
_entity.id
_entity.type
_entity.pdbx_description
1 polymer ?
#
loop_
_entity_poly.entity_id
_entity_poly.type
_entity_poly.pdbx_seq_one_letter_code
_entity_poly.pdbx_strand_id
1 'polypeptide(L)'
;METLALAYCFTGEEKYAAQAARHLRVWFLAPATRMNPNLRFAQAVPGVNDGRGTGIIEARGLADAADAAILLLGSKAWTQDDQAALERWGEQYYDWLLRSKNGQDERAAKNNHGTWYDVQAVHWALVLRRTDEARGILAQAGTKRIEIQIEPDGRQPLELARTASFSYACFNLRALSDLALLGRHAGVDLWAYRSQDGRSLRVALDYLMPYLGAKPKPWPGQQIHASNPDDILPALRRATLATGVAAYEAVLAQYPEVTGKRFQLLAPR
;
A
#
# COMPACT_ATOMS: atom_id res chain seq x y z
N MET A 1 -12.64 7.25 2.96
CA MET A 1 -13.13 6.23 3.90
C MET A 1 -12.37 6.25 5.22
N GLU A 2 -11.07 5.91 5.23
CA GLU A 2 -10.24 5.88 6.43
C GLU A 2 -10.38 7.12 7.34
N THR A 3 -10.39 8.33 6.78
CA THR A 3 -10.52 9.56 7.58
C THR A 3 -11.77 9.53 8.47
N LEU A 4 -12.92 9.11 7.93
CA LEU A 4 -14.18 9.07 8.66
C LEU A 4 -14.19 7.95 9.70
N ALA A 5 -13.64 6.78 9.33
CA ALA A 5 -13.54 5.64 10.24
C ALA A 5 -12.62 5.94 11.43
N LEU A 6 -11.45 6.53 11.17
CA LEU A 6 -10.52 6.96 12.23
C LEU A 6 -11.13 8.08 13.07
N ALA A 7 -11.78 9.07 12.46
CA ALA A 7 -12.47 10.12 13.20
C ALA A 7 -13.52 9.53 14.15
N TYR A 8 -14.35 8.59 13.69
CA TYR A 8 -15.27 7.86 14.56
C TYR A 8 -14.54 7.10 15.67
N CYS A 9 -13.52 6.30 15.33
CA CYS A 9 -12.76 5.51 16.30
C CYS A 9 -12.14 6.36 17.42
N PHE A 10 -11.63 7.55 17.11
CA PHE A 10 -10.98 8.42 18.10
C PHE A 10 -11.96 9.33 18.86
N THR A 11 -13.11 9.67 18.28
CA THR A 11 -14.03 10.67 18.88
C THR A 11 -15.32 10.07 19.42
N GLY A 12 -15.71 8.88 18.96
CA GLY A 12 -17.03 8.28 19.20
C GLY A 12 -18.19 9.00 18.50
N GLU A 13 -17.93 10.03 17.69
CA GLU A 13 -18.99 10.82 17.06
C GLU A 13 -19.67 10.05 15.90
N GLU A 14 -20.90 9.60 16.13
CA GLU A 14 -21.72 8.81 15.18
C GLU A 14 -21.90 9.46 13.79
N LYS A 15 -21.78 10.78 13.68
CA LYS A 15 -21.88 11.48 12.38
C LYS A 15 -20.81 11.00 11.38
N TYR A 16 -19.62 10.67 11.86
CA TYR A 16 -18.54 10.17 11.00
C TYR A 16 -18.81 8.72 10.57
N ALA A 17 -19.28 7.87 11.49
CA ALA A 17 -19.69 6.50 11.17
C ALA A 17 -20.86 6.46 10.19
N ALA A 18 -21.87 7.32 10.38
CA ALA A 18 -23.00 7.44 9.47
C ALA A 18 -22.58 7.83 8.05
N GLN A 19 -21.64 8.76 7.92
CA GLN A 19 -21.10 9.14 6.62
C GLN A 19 -20.26 8.02 5.98
N ALA A 20 -19.42 7.36 6.77
CA ALA A 20 -18.60 6.24 6.32
C ALA A 20 -19.46 5.07 5.82
N ALA A 21 -20.47 4.69 6.60
CA ALA A 21 -21.44 3.63 6.25
C ALA A 21 -22.19 3.96 4.95
N ARG A 22 -22.58 5.22 4.72
CA ARG A 22 -23.18 5.65 3.44
C ARG A 22 -22.25 5.39 2.26
N HIS A 23 -21.00 5.81 2.35
CA HIS A 23 -20.02 5.61 1.27
C HIS A 23 -19.76 4.12 0.99
N LEU A 24 -19.59 3.31 2.04
CA LEU A 24 -19.39 1.86 1.90
C LEU A 24 -20.59 1.19 1.22
N ARG A 25 -21.82 1.51 1.65
CA ARG A 25 -23.03 0.96 1.03
C ARG A 25 -23.12 1.34 -0.44
N VAL A 26 -22.93 2.61 -0.78
CA VAL A 26 -23.02 3.08 -2.17
C VAL A 26 -21.97 2.40 -3.05
N TRP A 27 -20.73 2.31 -2.58
CA TRP A 27 -19.62 1.79 -3.40
C TRP A 27 -19.62 0.25 -3.50
N PHE A 28 -19.95 -0.47 -2.43
CA PHE A 28 -19.75 -1.92 -2.37
C PHE A 28 -21.05 -2.73 -2.36
N LEU A 29 -22.13 -2.22 -1.76
CA LEU A 29 -23.26 -3.08 -1.34
C LEU A 29 -24.55 -2.82 -2.11
N ALA A 30 -24.89 -1.55 -2.36
CA ALA A 30 -26.17 -1.15 -2.93
C ALA A 30 -26.27 -1.61 -4.39
N PRO A 31 -27.27 -2.46 -4.76
CA PRO A 31 -27.34 -3.05 -6.10
C PRO A 31 -27.34 -2.04 -7.25
N ALA A 32 -27.92 -0.86 -7.03
CA ALA A 32 -28.02 0.20 -8.04
C ALA A 32 -26.69 0.92 -8.32
N THR A 33 -25.73 0.89 -7.40
CA THR A 33 -24.52 1.73 -7.48
C THR A 33 -23.22 0.98 -7.24
N ARG A 34 -23.28 -0.24 -6.69
CA ARG A 34 -22.08 -0.98 -6.31
C ARG A 34 -21.15 -1.20 -7.49
N MET A 35 -19.86 -1.04 -7.24
CA MET A 35 -18.82 -1.51 -8.13
C MET A 35 -18.87 -3.04 -8.17
N ASN A 36 -18.79 -3.64 -9.37
CA ASN A 36 -18.58 -5.09 -9.47
C ASN A 36 -17.21 -5.45 -8.89
N PRO A 37 -17.05 -6.59 -8.19
CA PRO A 37 -15.81 -6.96 -7.51
C PRO A 37 -14.72 -7.45 -8.50
N ASN A 38 -14.33 -6.60 -9.46
CA ASN A 38 -13.25 -6.84 -10.40
C ASN A 38 -12.78 -5.52 -11.05
N LEU A 39 -11.57 -5.54 -11.61
CA LEU A 39 -11.00 -4.46 -12.43
C LEU A 39 -10.78 -4.95 -13.88
N ARG A 40 -11.78 -5.62 -14.46
CA ARG A 40 -11.69 -6.13 -15.85
C ARG A 40 -11.37 -5.02 -16.85
N PHE A 41 -11.94 -3.84 -16.65
CA PHE A 41 -11.87 -2.72 -17.58
C PHE A 41 -10.89 -1.59 -17.17
N ALA A 42 -10.06 -1.85 -16.16
CA ALA A 42 -9.20 -0.81 -15.61
C ALA A 42 -8.06 -0.45 -16.58
N GLN A 43 -7.83 0.85 -16.72
CA GLN A 43 -6.84 1.45 -17.64
C GLN A 43 -6.93 0.91 -19.08
N ALA A 44 -8.16 0.72 -19.58
CA ALA A 44 -8.41 0.43 -20.98
C ALA A 44 -7.72 1.46 -21.89
N VAL A 45 -7.21 0.99 -23.04
CA VAL A 45 -6.59 1.86 -24.04
C VAL A 45 -7.42 1.76 -25.32
N PRO A 46 -8.09 2.85 -25.75
CA PRO A 46 -8.93 2.85 -26.94
C PRO A 46 -8.22 2.27 -28.17
N GLY A 47 -8.85 1.28 -28.80
CA GLY A 47 -8.30 0.61 -29.98
C GLY A 47 -7.19 -0.40 -29.70
N VAL A 48 -6.80 -0.63 -28.45
CA VAL A 48 -5.71 -1.55 -28.07
C VAL A 48 -6.20 -2.67 -27.15
N ASN A 49 -6.90 -2.34 -26.06
CA ASN A 49 -7.48 -3.32 -25.13
C ASN A 49 -8.61 -2.72 -24.30
N ASP A 50 -9.48 -3.59 -23.80
CA ASP A 50 -10.61 -3.21 -22.92
C ASP A 50 -10.20 -3.03 -21.45
N GLY A 51 -8.96 -3.34 -21.10
CA GLY A 51 -8.41 -3.28 -19.75
C GLY A 51 -7.12 -4.10 -19.65
N ARG A 52 -6.33 -3.86 -18.59
CA ARG A 52 -5.00 -4.48 -18.45
C ARG A 52 -4.58 -4.60 -16.99
N GLY A 53 -3.61 -5.48 -16.73
CA GLY A 53 -3.05 -5.73 -15.39
C GLY A 53 -2.67 -4.45 -14.66
N THR A 54 -1.98 -3.51 -15.33
CA THR A 54 -1.53 -2.24 -14.73
C THR A 54 -2.65 -1.39 -14.13
N GLY A 55 -3.91 -1.61 -14.54
CA GLY A 55 -5.07 -0.95 -13.96
C GLY A 55 -5.40 -1.39 -12.53
N ILE A 56 -4.86 -2.53 -12.06
CA ILE A 56 -5.02 -2.98 -10.67
C ILE A 56 -4.42 -1.98 -9.67
N ILE A 57 -3.45 -1.17 -10.09
CA ILE A 57 -2.86 -0.15 -9.21
C ILE A 57 -3.86 0.95 -8.79
N GLU A 58 -4.98 1.11 -9.51
CA GLU A 58 -6.06 2.04 -9.14
C GLU A 58 -6.85 1.57 -7.90
N ALA A 59 -6.79 0.26 -7.59
CA ALA A 59 -7.58 -0.36 -6.53
C ALA A 59 -6.89 -0.44 -5.17
N ARG A 60 -5.71 0.19 -5.01
CA ARG A 60 -4.90 0.11 -3.79
C ARG A 60 -5.67 0.47 -2.51
N GLY A 61 -6.57 1.46 -2.58
CA GLY A 61 -7.38 1.90 -1.45
C GLY A 61 -8.62 1.05 -1.15
N LEU A 62 -8.92 0.00 -1.93
CA LEU A 62 -10.12 -0.81 -1.68
C LEU A 62 -9.96 -1.68 -0.43
N ALA A 63 -8.79 -2.29 -0.22
CA ALA A 63 -8.51 -3.05 1.00
C ALA A 63 -8.47 -2.12 2.23
N ASP A 64 -7.86 -0.92 2.10
CA ASP A 64 -7.87 0.11 3.15
C ASP A 64 -9.31 0.49 3.56
N ALA A 65 -10.22 0.63 2.59
CA ALA A 65 -11.61 0.95 2.87
C ALA A 65 -12.35 -0.18 3.61
N ALA A 66 -12.06 -1.44 3.25
CA ALA A 66 -12.65 -2.61 3.90
C ALA A 66 -12.11 -2.82 5.32
N ASP A 67 -10.81 -2.64 5.52
CA ASP A 67 -10.16 -2.67 6.83
C ASP A 67 -10.69 -1.55 7.73
N ALA A 68 -10.79 -0.32 7.20
CA ALA A 68 -11.36 0.81 7.92
C ALA A 68 -12.84 0.60 8.32
N ALA A 69 -13.61 -0.20 7.58
CA ALA A 69 -14.99 -0.52 7.95
C ALA A 69 -15.08 -1.31 9.28
N ILE A 70 -14.04 -2.09 9.63
CA ILE A 70 -13.97 -2.83 10.88
C ILE A 70 -14.02 -1.87 12.09
N LEU A 71 -13.42 -0.68 11.97
CA LEU A 71 -13.45 0.36 13.01
C LEU A 71 -14.85 0.94 13.26
N LEU A 72 -15.82 0.68 12.37
CA LEU A 72 -17.20 1.14 12.50
C LEU A 72 -18.08 0.12 13.25
N LEU A 73 -17.59 -1.09 13.52
CA LEU A 73 -18.31 -2.09 14.30
C LEU A 73 -18.61 -1.55 15.69
N GLY A 74 -19.88 -1.65 16.11
CA GLY A 74 -20.38 -1.04 17.36
C GLY A 74 -20.99 0.34 17.19
N SER A 75 -20.82 0.98 16.02
CA SER A 75 -21.58 2.19 15.67
C SER A 75 -23.05 1.89 15.42
N LYS A 76 -23.90 2.92 15.47
CA LYS A 76 -25.32 2.79 15.13
C LYS A 76 -25.55 2.62 13.63
N ALA A 77 -24.58 3.02 12.81
CA ALA A 77 -24.75 3.16 11.36
C ALA A 77 -24.18 1.99 10.55
N TRP A 78 -23.30 1.16 11.12
CA TRP A 78 -22.66 0.03 10.45
C TRP A 78 -22.98 -1.28 11.19
N THR A 79 -23.78 -2.14 10.55
CA THR A 79 -24.26 -3.38 11.17
C THR A 79 -23.35 -4.57 10.88
N GLN A 80 -23.53 -5.67 11.60
CA GLN A 80 -22.85 -6.93 11.30
C GLN A 80 -23.22 -7.45 9.90
N ASP A 81 -24.46 -7.23 9.43
CA ASP A 81 -24.90 -7.63 8.10
C ASP A 81 -24.20 -6.81 7.00
N ASP A 82 -24.00 -5.50 7.23
CA ASP A 82 -23.22 -4.65 6.31
C ASP A 82 -21.77 -5.14 6.23
N GLN A 83 -21.16 -5.44 7.38
CA GLN A 83 -19.80 -5.98 7.45
C GLN A 83 -19.69 -7.30 6.70
N ALA A 84 -20.59 -8.25 6.96
CA ALA A 84 -20.61 -9.53 6.27
C ALA A 84 -20.84 -9.39 4.76
N ALA A 85 -21.65 -8.42 4.33
CA ALA A 85 -21.85 -8.12 2.91
C ALA A 85 -20.59 -7.54 2.24
N LEU A 86 -19.85 -6.68 2.95
CA LEU A 86 -18.58 -6.14 2.48
C LEU A 86 -17.51 -7.23 2.39
N GLU A 87 -17.44 -8.12 3.37
CA GLU A 87 -16.54 -9.29 3.35
C GLU A 87 -16.86 -10.19 2.16
N ARG A 88 -18.13 -10.51 1.88
CA ARG A 88 -18.52 -11.28 0.67
C ARG A 88 -18.14 -10.60 -0.64
N TRP A 89 -18.19 -9.26 -0.69
CA TRP A 89 -17.70 -8.52 -1.86
C TRP A 89 -16.17 -8.66 -1.98
N GLY A 90 -15.47 -8.52 -0.85
CA GLY A 90 -14.02 -8.70 -0.75
C GLY A 90 -13.57 -10.10 -1.17
N GLU A 91 -14.29 -11.14 -0.77
CA GLU A 91 -14.01 -12.52 -1.20
C GLU A 91 -14.08 -12.67 -2.71
N GLN A 92 -15.13 -12.15 -3.36
CA GLN A 92 -15.26 -12.17 -4.82
C GLN A 92 -14.13 -11.40 -5.51
N TYR A 93 -13.77 -10.23 -4.96
CA TYR A 93 -12.70 -9.41 -5.53
C TYR A 93 -11.34 -10.07 -5.38
N TYR A 94 -11.03 -10.62 -4.21
CA TYR A 94 -9.79 -11.30 -3.93
C TYR A 94 -9.66 -12.57 -4.80
N ASP A 95 -10.73 -13.35 -4.95
CA ASP A 95 -10.74 -14.52 -5.83
C ASP A 95 -10.46 -14.13 -7.30
N TRP A 96 -11.07 -13.04 -7.77
CA TRP A 96 -10.79 -12.47 -9.09
C TRP A 96 -9.35 -11.94 -9.21
N LEU A 97 -8.82 -11.24 -8.21
CA LEU A 97 -7.46 -10.71 -8.19
C LEU A 97 -6.42 -11.83 -8.30
N LEU A 98 -6.69 -12.97 -7.67
CA LEU A 98 -5.81 -14.13 -7.72
C LEU A 98 -5.94 -14.96 -9.00
N ARG A 99 -7.09 -15.00 -9.68
CA ARG A 99 -7.33 -15.95 -10.79
C ARG A 99 -7.50 -15.31 -12.16
N SER A 100 -7.86 -14.03 -12.22
CA SER A 100 -8.08 -13.34 -13.49
C SER A 100 -6.79 -13.14 -14.27
N LYS A 101 -6.90 -13.03 -15.59
CA LYS A 101 -5.77 -12.67 -16.46
C LYS A 101 -5.11 -11.35 -16.02
N ASN A 102 -5.90 -10.29 -15.78
CA ASN A 102 -5.36 -9.00 -15.34
C ASN A 102 -4.62 -9.14 -14.00
N GLY A 103 -5.18 -9.90 -13.05
CA GLY A 103 -4.53 -10.22 -11.79
C GLY A 103 -3.18 -10.90 -11.95
N GLN A 104 -3.11 -11.93 -12.80
CA GLN A 104 -1.87 -12.66 -13.07
C GLN A 104 -0.83 -11.81 -13.81
N ASP A 105 -1.26 -10.97 -14.76
CA ASP A 105 -0.37 -10.05 -15.48
C ASP A 105 0.26 -9.04 -14.51
N GLU A 106 -0.53 -8.43 -13.62
CA GLU A 106 -0.03 -7.48 -12.63
C GLU A 106 0.88 -8.15 -11.59
N ARG A 107 0.50 -9.35 -11.11
CA ARG A 107 1.33 -10.14 -10.21
C ARG A 107 2.72 -10.41 -10.79
N ALA A 108 2.80 -10.64 -12.11
CA ALA A 108 4.03 -10.92 -12.83
C ALA A 108 4.87 -9.66 -13.12
N ALA A 109 4.35 -8.46 -12.88
CA ALA A 109 5.09 -7.23 -13.09
C ALA A 109 6.36 -7.17 -12.23
N LYS A 110 7.46 -6.71 -12.83
CA LYS A 110 8.80 -6.69 -12.22
C LYS A 110 9.13 -5.38 -11.51
N ASN A 111 8.34 -4.33 -11.73
CA ASN A 111 8.49 -3.01 -11.12
C ASN A 111 7.47 -2.81 -9.99
N ASN A 112 7.26 -1.57 -9.55
CA ASN A 112 6.34 -1.17 -8.50
C ASN A 112 4.92 -1.76 -8.60
N HIS A 113 4.43 -2.07 -9.81
CA HIS A 113 3.13 -2.72 -10.00
C HIS A 113 3.05 -4.08 -9.30
N GLY A 114 4.09 -4.90 -9.42
CA GLY A 114 4.12 -6.22 -8.78
C GLY A 114 4.15 -6.12 -7.25
N THR A 115 4.82 -5.11 -6.71
CA THR A 115 4.83 -4.85 -5.26
C THR A 115 3.48 -4.39 -4.77
N TRP A 116 2.84 -3.45 -5.49
CA TRP A 116 1.50 -2.98 -5.14
C TRP A 116 0.42 -4.04 -5.33
N TYR A 117 0.61 -5.00 -6.24
CA TYR A 117 -0.22 -6.20 -6.30
C TYR A 117 -0.10 -7.01 -5.01
N ASP A 118 1.12 -7.32 -4.56
CA ASP A 118 1.34 -8.11 -3.34
C ASP A 118 0.77 -7.38 -2.11
N VAL A 119 0.92 -6.07 -2.00
CA VAL A 119 0.29 -5.26 -0.93
C VAL A 119 -1.22 -5.46 -0.92
N GLN A 120 -1.88 -5.30 -2.07
CA GLN A 120 -3.32 -5.47 -2.18
C GLN A 120 -3.76 -6.90 -1.84
N ALA A 121 -3.07 -7.91 -2.37
CA ALA A 121 -3.42 -9.31 -2.15
C ALA A 121 -3.25 -9.71 -0.67
N VAL A 122 -2.14 -9.31 -0.04
CA VAL A 122 -1.89 -9.57 1.38
C VAL A 122 -2.89 -8.83 2.26
N HIS A 123 -3.20 -7.57 1.96
CA HIS A 123 -4.15 -6.79 2.76
C HIS A 123 -5.56 -7.37 2.69
N TRP A 124 -6.03 -7.74 1.50
CA TRP A 124 -7.31 -8.43 1.35
C TRP A 124 -7.34 -9.79 2.06
N ALA A 125 -6.27 -10.59 1.94
CA ALA A 125 -6.17 -11.84 2.66
C ALA A 125 -6.29 -11.64 4.18
N LEU A 126 -5.66 -10.61 4.75
CA LEU A 126 -5.74 -10.28 6.17
C LEU A 126 -7.14 -9.80 6.58
N VAL A 127 -7.77 -8.91 5.82
CA VAL A 127 -9.16 -8.46 6.06
C VAL A 127 -10.13 -9.64 6.07
N LEU A 128 -9.94 -10.59 5.15
CA LEU A 128 -10.73 -11.82 5.04
C LEU A 128 -10.30 -12.94 6.01
N ARG A 129 -9.36 -12.66 6.92
CA ARG A 129 -8.82 -13.61 7.91
C ARG A 129 -8.19 -14.87 7.29
N ARG A 130 -7.67 -14.75 6.07
CA ARG A 130 -6.93 -15.78 5.31
C ARG A 130 -5.42 -15.64 5.53
N THR A 131 -5.01 -15.67 6.79
CA THR A 131 -3.63 -15.35 7.22
C THR A 131 -2.57 -16.27 6.59
N ASP A 132 -2.91 -17.53 6.29
CA ASP A 132 -1.96 -18.46 5.64
C ASP A 132 -1.68 -18.09 4.19
N GLU A 133 -2.68 -17.60 3.45
CA GLU A 133 -2.47 -17.07 2.10
C GLU A 133 -1.62 -15.81 2.12
N ALA A 134 -1.90 -14.90 3.06
CA ALA A 134 -1.10 -13.70 3.29
C ALA A 134 0.38 -14.07 3.55
N ARG A 135 0.61 -15.00 4.49
CA ARG A 135 1.94 -15.53 4.83
C ARG A 135 2.64 -16.12 3.61
N GLY A 136 1.92 -16.88 2.78
CA GLY A 136 2.47 -17.50 1.57
C GLY A 136 2.98 -16.50 0.53
N ILE A 137 2.27 -15.38 0.35
CA ILE A 137 2.71 -14.28 -0.54
C ILE A 137 3.93 -13.58 0.07
N LEU A 138 3.86 -13.22 1.35
CA LEU A 138 4.91 -12.52 2.08
C LEU A 138 6.23 -13.29 2.13
N ALA A 139 6.18 -14.62 2.35
CA ALA A 139 7.36 -15.48 2.38
C ALA A 139 8.13 -15.48 1.04
N GLN A 140 7.46 -15.16 -0.07
CA GLN A 140 8.08 -15.06 -1.39
C GLN A 140 8.51 -13.63 -1.74
N ALA A 141 8.10 -12.61 -0.98
CA ALA A 141 8.34 -11.20 -1.30
C ALA A 141 9.82 -10.85 -1.35
N GLY A 142 10.66 -11.51 -0.53
CA GLY A 142 12.11 -11.33 -0.57
C GLY A 142 12.71 -11.65 -1.93
N THR A 143 12.48 -12.86 -2.44
CA THR A 143 13.04 -13.29 -3.73
C THR A 143 12.27 -12.72 -4.92
N LYS A 144 10.95 -12.54 -4.84
CA LYS A 144 10.13 -12.07 -5.98
C LYS A 144 10.04 -10.57 -6.13
N ARG A 145 10.27 -9.80 -5.06
CA ARG A 145 10.20 -8.33 -5.07
C ARG A 145 11.54 -7.70 -4.74
N ILE A 146 12.07 -7.93 -3.54
CA ILE A 146 13.30 -7.26 -3.09
C ILE A 146 14.47 -7.59 -4.02
N GLU A 147 14.73 -8.88 -4.28
CA GLU A 147 15.84 -9.28 -5.15
C GLU A 147 15.66 -8.86 -6.60
N ILE A 148 14.43 -8.75 -7.10
CA ILE A 148 14.17 -8.35 -8.49
C ILE A 148 14.25 -6.83 -8.69
N GLN A 149 13.87 -6.06 -7.68
CA GLN A 149 13.64 -4.62 -7.81
C GLN A 149 14.75 -3.76 -7.22
N ILE A 150 15.54 -4.29 -6.29
CA ILE A 150 16.56 -3.54 -5.56
C ILE A 150 17.93 -4.13 -5.90
N GLU A 151 18.86 -3.27 -6.32
CA GLU A 151 20.26 -3.62 -6.52
C GLU A 151 21.03 -3.63 -5.19
N PRO A 152 22.23 -4.24 -5.13
CA PRO A 152 23.08 -4.25 -3.93
C PRO A 152 23.41 -2.87 -3.35
N ASP A 153 23.36 -1.82 -4.17
CA ASP A 153 23.58 -0.43 -3.76
C ASP A 153 22.29 0.35 -3.47
N GLY A 154 21.14 -0.31 -3.51
CA GLY A 154 19.83 0.26 -3.17
C GLY A 154 19.11 0.92 -4.33
N ARG A 155 19.74 1.01 -5.51
CA ARG A 155 19.07 1.49 -6.72
C ARG A 155 17.89 0.59 -7.07
N GLN A 156 16.87 1.21 -7.67
CA GLN A 156 15.68 0.54 -8.17
C GLN A 156 15.59 0.70 -9.69
N PRO A 157 16.28 -0.10 -10.52
CA PRO A 157 16.56 0.24 -11.91
C PRO A 157 15.33 0.52 -12.77
N LEU A 158 14.26 -0.27 -12.59
CA LEU A 158 13.01 -0.10 -13.36
C LEU A 158 12.27 1.19 -12.98
N GLU A 159 12.42 1.66 -11.75
CA GLU A 159 11.86 2.93 -11.28
C GLU A 159 12.75 4.11 -11.70
N LEU A 160 14.06 3.92 -11.64
CA LEU A 160 15.05 4.94 -12.02
C LEU A 160 15.05 5.23 -13.52
N ALA A 161 14.57 4.31 -14.35
CA ALA A 161 14.39 4.50 -15.80
C ALA A 161 13.16 5.36 -16.17
N ARG A 162 12.34 5.78 -15.20
CA ARG A 162 11.10 6.53 -15.46
C ARG A 162 11.35 8.04 -15.53
N THR A 163 10.47 8.75 -16.22
CA THR A 163 10.54 10.22 -16.35
C THR A 163 10.34 10.96 -15.03
N ALA A 164 9.66 10.33 -14.07
CA ALA A 164 9.54 10.78 -12.68
C ALA A 164 10.25 9.81 -11.73
N SER A 165 11.53 9.54 -12.02
CA SER A 165 12.31 8.45 -11.42
C SER A 165 12.37 8.49 -9.89
N PHE A 166 12.52 9.68 -9.30
CA PHE A 166 12.53 9.82 -7.83
C PHE A 166 11.16 9.47 -7.24
N SER A 167 10.08 9.99 -7.84
CA SER A 167 8.71 9.64 -7.42
C SER A 167 8.45 8.15 -7.49
N TYR A 168 8.84 7.47 -8.57
CA TYR A 168 8.65 6.02 -8.68
C TYR A 168 9.49 5.23 -7.68
N ALA A 169 10.72 5.66 -7.38
CA ALA A 169 11.57 5.02 -6.37
C ALA A 169 10.97 5.15 -4.96
N CYS A 170 10.45 6.34 -4.60
CA CYS A 170 9.73 6.54 -3.34
C CYS A 170 8.46 5.68 -3.28
N PHE A 171 7.67 5.71 -4.36
CA PHE A 171 6.40 5.00 -4.47
C PHE A 171 6.52 3.47 -4.33
N ASN A 172 7.57 2.87 -4.88
CA ASN A 172 7.85 1.45 -4.70
C ASN A 172 8.35 1.14 -3.28
N LEU A 173 9.20 2.00 -2.70
CA LEU A 173 9.63 1.86 -1.30
C LEU A 173 8.48 1.97 -0.32
N ARG A 174 7.49 2.83 -0.59
CA ARG A 174 6.23 2.84 0.14
C ARG A 174 5.57 1.48 0.10
N ALA A 175 5.38 0.90 -1.09
CA ALA A 175 4.76 -0.40 -1.27
C ALA A 175 5.50 -1.52 -0.52
N LEU A 176 6.83 -1.58 -0.64
CA LEU A 176 7.64 -2.55 0.09
C LEU A 176 7.51 -2.38 1.61
N SER A 177 7.47 -1.14 2.11
CA SER A 177 7.27 -0.86 3.53
C SER A 177 5.84 -1.17 4.02
N ASP A 178 4.82 -0.98 3.18
CA ASP A 178 3.43 -1.40 3.45
C ASP A 178 3.38 -2.93 3.55
N LEU A 179 4.02 -3.63 2.61
CA LEU A 179 4.09 -5.09 2.61
C LEU A 179 4.80 -5.63 3.86
N ALA A 180 5.89 -4.98 4.28
CA ALA A 180 6.59 -5.32 5.53
C ALA A 180 5.72 -5.06 6.78
N LEU A 181 4.92 -3.98 6.79
CA LEU A 181 3.97 -3.70 7.87
C LEU A 181 2.90 -4.81 7.96
N LEU A 182 2.28 -5.16 6.83
CA LEU A 182 1.31 -6.25 6.75
C LEU A 182 1.92 -7.60 7.17
N GLY A 183 3.20 -7.80 6.86
CA GLY A 183 4.00 -8.96 7.28
C GLY A 183 3.91 -9.28 8.77
N ARG A 184 3.87 -8.26 9.63
CA ARG A 184 3.76 -8.40 11.08
C ARG A 184 2.49 -9.13 11.50
N HIS A 185 1.40 -8.96 10.76
CA HIS A 185 0.10 -9.59 11.03
C HIS A 185 0.03 -11.05 10.54
N ALA A 186 0.98 -11.47 9.72
CA ALA A 186 1.13 -12.85 9.24
C ALA A 186 2.40 -13.53 9.76
N GLY A 187 3.10 -12.93 10.74
CA GLY A 187 4.32 -13.48 11.32
C GLY A 187 5.49 -13.59 10.35
N VAL A 188 5.62 -12.67 9.39
CA VAL A 188 6.74 -12.56 8.47
C VAL A 188 7.43 -11.20 8.67
N ASP A 189 8.70 -11.21 9.02
CA ASP A 189 9.51 -10.01 9.13
C ASP A 189 10.29 -9.75 7.83
N LEU A 190 9.74 -8.86 6.99
CA LEU A 190 10.37 -8.49 5.73
C LEU A 190 11.51 -7.45 5.91
N TRP A 191 11.56 -6.74 7.03
CA TRP A 191 12.66 -5.82 7.33
C TRP A 191 13.96 -6.57 7.65
N ALA A 192 13.85 -7.79 8.20
CA ALA A 192 14.97 -8.69 8.43
C ALA A 192 15.49 -9.37 7.15
N TYR A 193 14.77 -9.30 6.03
CA TYR A 193 15.20 -9.93 4.78
C TYR A 193 16.45 -9.26 4.21
N ARG A 194 17.45 -10.07 3.87
CA ARG A 194 18.63 -9.67 3.12
C ARG A 194 19.06 -10.79 2.20
N SER A 195 19.20 -10.47 0.92
CA SER A 195 19.74 -11.39 -0.08
C SER A 195 21.24 -11.64 0.12
N GLN A 196 21.79 -12.64 -0.57
CA GLN A 196 23.21 -13.01 -0.48
C GLN A 196 24.15 -11.86 -0.87
N ASP A 197 23.80 -11.05 -1.86
CA ASP A 197 24.59 -9.91 -2.32
C ASP A 197 24.20 -8.58 -1.65
N GLY A 198 23.28 -8.62 -0.67
CA GLY A 198 23.02 -7.52 0.26
C GLY A 198 21.78 -6.67 -0.02
N ARG A 199 20.99 -6.96 -1.06
CA ARG A 199 19.71 -6.29 -1.37
C ARG A 199 18.75 -6.42 -0.19
N SER A 200 18.16 -5.31 0.23
CA SER A 200 17.17 -5.23 1.32
C SER A 200 16.39 -3.92 1.25
N LEU A 201 15.24 -3.83 1.96
CA LEU A 201 14.49 -2.58 2.11
C LEU A 201 15.36 -1.45 2.66
N ARG A 202 16.23 -1.78 3.63
CA ARG A 202 17.12 -0.82 4.27
C ARG A 202 18.08 -0.18 3.28
N VAL A 203 18.73 -0.99 2.45
CA VAL A 203 19.69 -0.49 1.45
C VAL A 203 19.00 0.42 0.43
N ALA A 204 17.79 0.09 0.01
CA ALA A 204 17.00 0.95 -0.88
C ALA A 204 16.59 2.29 -0.23
N LEU A 205 16.24 2.29 1.06
CA LEU A 205 15.99 3.54 1.79
C LEU A 205 17.26 4.37 1.92
N ASP A 206 18.38 3.75 2.30
CA ASP A 206 19.67 4.42 2.47
C ASP A 206 20.14 5.07 1.16
N TYR A 207 19.83 4.47 0.01
CA TYR A 207 20.06 5.08 -1.31
C TYR A 207 19.30 6.40 -1.51
N LEU A 208 18.04 6.50 -1.04
CA LEU A 208 17.23 7.72 -1.20
C LEU A 208 17.53 8.80 -0.16
N MET A 209 18.06 8.43 1.01
CA MET A 209 18.30 9.36 2.13
C MET A 209 19.01 10.67 1.77
N PRO A 210 20.07 10.68 0.93
CA PRO A 210 20.76 11.93 0.56
C PRO A 210 19.90 12.92 -0.23
N TYR A 211 18.78 12.48 -0.80
CA TYR A 211 17.88 13.27 -1.65
C TYR A 211 16.59 13.69 -0.93
N LEU A 212 16.52 13.49 0.40
CA LEU A 212 15.39 13.80 1.24
C LEU A 212 15.72 14.92 2.25
N GLY A 213 14.68 15.50 2.85
CA GLY A 213 14.80 16.48 3.93
C GLY A 213 14.76 17.93 3.44
N ALA A 214 15.12 18.87 4.31
CA ALA A 214 15.00 20.31 4.03
C ALA A 214 16.04 20.83 3.02
N LYS A 215 17.16 20.11 2.85
CA LYS A 215 18.26 20.48 1.92
C LYS A 215 18.75 19.22 1.18
N PRO A 216 17.95 18.67 0.25
CA PRO A 216 18.30 17.45 -0.46
C PRO A 216 19.44 17.70 -1.45
N LYS A 217 20.28 16.69 -1.71
CA LYS A 217 21.21 16.72 -2.85
C LYS A 217 20.43 16.79 -4.17
N PRO A 218 21.01 17.36 -5.25
CA PRO A 218 20.41 17.29 -6.58
C PRO A 218 20.18 15.84 -6.98
N TRP A 219 18.95 15.53 -7.41
CA TRP A 219 18.62 14.20 -7.91
C TRP A 219 19.30 13.97 -9.27
N PRO A 220 20.04 12.86 -9.46
CA PRO A 220 20.78 12.62 -10.70
C PRO A 220 19.92 12.08 -11.85
N GLY A 221 18.69 11.62 -11.58
CA GLY A 221 17.77 11.08 -12.57
C GLY A 221 16.76 12.10 -13.09
N GLN A 222 15.88 11.66 -14.00
CA GLN A 222 14.82 12.51 -14.53
C GLN A 222 13.67 12.65 -13.51
N GLN A 223 13.22 13.88 -13.26
CA GLN A 223 12.06 14.15 -12.41
C GLN A 223 11.22 15.27 -13.02
N ILE A 224 10.24 14.90 -13.85
CA ILE A 224 9.46 15.87 -14.66
C ILE A 224 8.38 16.64 -13.90
N HIS A 225 8.12 16.30 -12.63
CA HIS A 225 7.17 17.00 -11.77
C HIS A 225 7.63 16.99 -10.31
N ALA A 226 7.03 17.80 -9.45
CA ALA A 226 7.32 17.76 -8.02
C ALA A 226 7.05 16.37 -7.42
N SER A 227 7.87 15.95 -6.46
CA SER A 227 7.66 14.71 -5.70
C SER A 227 6.68 14.93 -4.56
N ASN A 228 5.95 13.87 -4.18
CA ASN A 228 5.06 13.88 -3.03
C ASN A 228 5.74 13.26 -1.80
N PRO A 229 5.98 14.01 -0.71
CA PRO A 229 6.55 13.46 0.52
C PRO A 229 5.76 12.29 1.10
N ASP A 230 4.44 12.23 0.90
CA ASP A 230 3.60 11.14 1.43
C ASP A 230 3.95 9.76 0.84
N ASP A 231 4.68 9.72 -0.28
CA ASP A 231 5.22 8.51 -0.88
C ASP A 231 6.45 7.96 -0.13
N ILE A 232 7.04 8.68 0.83
CA ILE A 232 8.24 8.19 1.52
C ILE A 232 8.22 8.39 3.03
N LEU A 233 7.55 9.41 3.56
CA LEU A 233 7.52 9.68 5.01
C LEU A 233 7.02 8.48 5.84
N PRO A 234 5.95 7.76 5.44
CA PRO A 234 5.52 6.57 6.19
C PRO A 234 6.56 5.45 6.18
N ALA A 235 7.31 5.29 5.09
CA ALA A 235 8.36 4.29 4.99
C ALA A 235 9.53 4.62 5.94
N LEU A 236 9.93 5.89 6.06
CA LEU A 236 10.94 6.34 7.01
C LEU A 236 10.54 6.05 8.46
N ARG A 237 9.30 6.39 8.85
CA ARG A 237 8.78 6.10 10.20
C ARG A 237 8.81 4.59 10.49
N ARG A 238 8.33 3.77 9.56
CA ARG A 238 8.32 2.31 9.72
C ARG A 238 9.73 1.74 9.80
N ALA A 239 10.67 2.25 9.01
CA ALA A 239 12.07 1.84 9.06
C ALA A 239 12.70 2.16 10.41
N THR A 240 12.46 3.34 10.99
CA THR A 240 12.90 3.65 12.36
C THR A 240 12.30 2.69 13.38
N LEU A 241 11.00 2.43 13.33
CA LEU A 241 10.35 1.51 14.27
C LEU A 241 10.85 0.07 14.14
N ALA A 242 11.17 -0.37 12.91
CA ALA A 242 11.63 -1.73 12.66
C ALA A 242 13.12 -1.95 12.96
N THR A 243 13.96 -0.93 12.74
CA THR A 243 15.43 -1.09 12.79
C THR A 243 16.10 -0.33 13.93
N GLY A 244 15.40 0.58 14.60
CA GLY A 244 15.97 1.47 15.61
C GLY A 244 16.91 2.54 15.06
N VAL A 245 17.06 2.66 13.74
CA VAL A 245 17.94 3.65 13.10
C VAL A 245 17.30 5.03 13.21
N ALA A 246 17.91 5.89 14.04
CA ALA A 246 17.43 7.25 14.30
C ALA A 246 17.55 8.20 13.09
N ALA A 247 18.41 7.88 12.11
CA ALA A 247 18.64 8.74 10.95
C ALA A 247 17.38 8.95 10.09
N TYR A 248 16.52 7.94 9.93
CA TYR A 248 15.28 8.08 9.16
C TYR A 248 14.31 9.06 9.83
N GLU A 249 14.14 8.95 11.16
CA GLU A 249 13.31 9.87 11.93
C GLU A 249 13.89 11.30 11.94
N ALA A 250 15.21 11.43 11.96
CA ALA A 250 15.88 12.73 11.88
C ALA A 250 15.64 13.43 10.53
N VAL A 251 15.59 12.69 9.42
CA VAL A 251 15.20 13.24 8.10
C VAL A 251 13.71 13.57 8.06
N LEU A 252 12.86 12.69 8.59
CA LEU A 252 11.42 12.90 8.68
C LEU A 252 11.07 14.17 9.47
N ALA A 253 11.79 14.47 10.55
CA ALA A 253 11.60 15.66 11.36
C ALA A 253 11.94 16.99 10.65
N GLN A 254 12.60 16.95 9.48
CA GLN A 254 12.92 18.15 8.70
C GLN A 254 11.75 18.63 7.83
N TYR A 255 10.67 17.84 7.72
CA TYR A 255 9.48 18.21 6.96
C TYR A 255 8.51 18.96 7.88
N PRO A 256 8.18 20.24 7.58
CA PRO A 256 7.36 21.07 8.48
C PRO A 256 5.95 20.53 8.69
N GLU A 257 5.39 19.85 7.69
CA GLU A 257 4.04 19.28 7.73
C GLU A 257 3.95 17.98 8.54
N VAL A 258 5.08 17.42 8.97
CA VAL A 258 5.15 16.04 9.46
C VAL A 258 4.36 15.79 10.74
N THR A 259 4.22 16.80 11.59
CA THR A 259 3.47 16.73 12.85
C THR A 259 1.97 16.60 12.61
N GLY A 260 1.46 17.12 11.48
CA GLY A 260 0.05 17.04 11.08
C GLY A 260 -0.29 15.80 10.25
N LYS A 261 0.69 14.94 9.92
CA LYS A 261 0.45 13.78 9.06
C LYS A 261 -0.24 12.65 9.83
N ARG A 262 -1.25 12.03 9.20
CA ARG A 262 -2.03 10.92 9.76
C ARG A 262 -1.16 9.76 10.27
N PHE A 263 -0.04 9.46 9.61
CA PHE A 263 0.81 8.34 10.02
C PHE A 263 1.39 8.50 11.43
N GLN A 264 1.39 9.71 12.00
CA GLN A 264 1.76 9.93 13.41
C GLN A 264 0.83 9.18 14.37
N LEU A 265 -0.44 9.03 14.01
CA LEU A 265 -1.43 8.26 14.78
C LEU A 265 -1.34 6.75 14.50
N LEU A 266 -1.03 6.39 13.26
CA LEU A 266 -1.03 4.99 12.82
C LEU A 266 0.29 4.25 13.11
N ALA A 267 1.37 5.00 13.28
CA ALA A 267 2.70 4.49 13.61
C ALA A 267 3.34 5.41 14.66
N PRO A 268 2.82 5.44 15.90
CA PRO A 268 3.38 6.26 16.97
C PRO A 268 4.82 5.83 17.28
N ARG A 269 5.63 6.79 17.75
CA ARG A 269 7.01 6.56 18.18
C ARG A 269 7.07 5.71 19.45
#